data_AF-A0A7W4J4F5-F1
#
_entry.id   AF-A0A7W4J4F5-F1
#
_cell.length_a   1.000
_cell.length_b   1.000
_cell.length_c   1.000
_cell.angle_alpha   90.00
_cell.angle_beta   90.00
_cell.angle_gamma   90.00
#
_symmetry.space_group_name_H-M   'P 1'
#
loop_
_entity.id
_entity.type
_entity.pdbx_description
1 polymer ?
#
loop_
_entity_poly.entity_id
_entity_poly.type
_entity_poly.pdbx_seq_one_letter_code
_entity_poly.pdbx_strand_id
1 'polypeptide(L)'
;KFFESKKAIGEAICALQHGKMQADIQAIVEEDKPASDRMRRVFLALARNTVALFSHERKLHDIVYSAVEEEWTSARSFADALRGMVEHLIREGREGGEFERKTPVDETCHAIMLVLQSIYHPLLLEQHMDTLDDDAATLASLVLRSLAP
;
A
#
# COMPACT_ATOMS: atom_id res chain seq x y z
N LYS A 1 11.90 1.97 22.39
CA LYS A 1 12.90 0.88 22.62
C LYS A 1 12.21 -0.38 23.11
N PHE A 2 11.90 -1.30 22.19
CA PHE A 2 11.45 -2.66 22.51
C PHE A 2 12.63 -3.52 22.99
N PHE A 3 12.44 -4.33 24.03
CA PHE A 3 13.38 -5.40 24.38
C PHE A 3 13.36 -6.45 23.27
N GLU A 4 14.51 -7.09 22.94
CA GLU A 4 14.64 -7.99 21.78
C GLU A 4 13.55 -9.08 21.69
N SER A 5 13.15 -9.66 22.84
CA SER A 5 12.08 -10.66 22.90
C SER A 5 10.69 -10.10 22.57
N LYS A 6 10.40 -8.85 22.94
CA LYS A 6 9.15 -8.16 22.59
C LYS A 6 9.15 -7.68 21.15
N LYS A 7 10.31 -7.25 20.64
CA LYS A 7 10.49 -6.90 19.22
C LYS A 7 10.24 -8.12 18.33
N ALA A 8 10.80 -9.28 18.66
CA ALA A 8 10.58 -10.51 17.88
C ALA A 8 9.09 -10.92 17.79
N ILE A 9 8.35 -10.79 18.89
CA ILE A 9 6.89 -11.04 18.89
C ILE A 9 6.17 -9.98 18.07
N GLY A 10 6.51 -8.69 18.23
CA GLY A 10 5.95 -7.60 17.45
C GLY A 10 6.20 -7.76 15.95
N GLU A 11 7.41 -8.15 15.56
CA GLU A 11 7.80 -8.45 14.18
C GLU A 11 6.91 -9.53 13.58
N ALA A 12 6.69 -10.63 14.30
CA ALA A 12 5.83 -11.72 13.85
C ALA A 12 4.37 -11.28 13.68
N ILE A 13 3.88 -10.42 14.59
CA ILE A 13 2.52 -9.85 14.50
C ILE A 13 2.40 -8.93 13.29
N CYS A 14 3.35 -8.01 13.08
CA CYS A 14 3.37 -7.13 11.90
C CYS A 14 3.47 -7.93 10.60
N ALA A 15 4.37 -8.91 10.54
CA ALA A 15 4.54 -9.77 9.37
C ALA A 15 3.24 -10.51 9.03
N LEU A 16 2.50 -10.98 10.04
CA LEU A 16 1.21 -11.63 9.83
C LEU A 16 0.17 -10.67 9.24
N GLN A 17 0.07 -9.45 9.76
CA GLN A 17 -0.92 -8.47 9.28
C GLN A 17 -0.57 -7.95 7.88
N HIS A 18 0.69 -7.58 7.67
CA HIS A 18 1.18 -7.19 6.35
C HIS A 18 1.07 -8.33 5.33
N GLY A 19 1.28 -9.58 5.74
CA GLY A 19 1.11 -10.74 4.87
C GLY A 19 -0.34 -10.91 4.38
N LYS A 20 -1.34 -10.67 5.24
CA LYS A 20 -2.75 -10.70 4.84
C LYS A 20 -3.07 -9.57 3.85
N MET A 21 -2.64 -8.35 4.17
CA MET A 21 -2.84 -7.17 3.32
C MET A 21 -2.16 -7.37 1.95
N GLN A 22 -0.92 -7.87 1.94
CA GLN A 22 -0.19 -8.20 0.73
C GLN A 22 -0.92 -9.24 -0.11
N ALA A 23 -1.45 -10.31 0.50
CA ALA A 23 -2.18 -11.35 -0.22
C ALA A 23 -3.47 -10.82 -0.87
N ASP A 24 -4.22 -9.95 -0.19
CA ASP A 24 -5.42 -9.32 -0.75
C ASP A 24 -5.10 -8.44 -1.96
N ILE A 25 -4.03 -7.63 -1.86
CA ILE A 25 -3.58 -6.78 -2.96
C ILE A 25 -3.04 -7.61 -4.12
N GLN A 26 -2.26 -8.66 -3.84
CA GLN A 26 -1.71 -9.55 -4.85
C GLN A 26 -2.83 -10.24 -5.64
N ALA A 27 -3.88 -10.71 -4.96
CA ALA A 27 -5.03 -11.31 -5.62
C ALA A 27 -5.68 -10.36 -6.64
N ILE A 28 -5.78 -9.06 -6.31
CA ILE A 28 -6.30 -8.04 -7.23
C ILE A 28 -5.36 -7.85 -8.44
N VAL A 29 -4.05 -7.82 -8.19
CA VAL A 29 -3.03 -7.63 -9.24
C VAL A 29 -3.06 -8.79 -10.25
N GLU A 30 -3.34 -10.01 -9.80
CA GLU A 30 -3.38 -11.23 -10.62
C GLU A 30 -4.69 -11.42 -11.41
N GLU A 31 -5.69 -10.55 -11.23
CA GLU A 31 -6.96 -10.69 -11.94
C GLU A 31 -6.84 -10.39 -13.44
N ASP A 32 -7.61 -11.11 -14.26
CA ASP A 32 -7.78 -10.85 -15.68
C ASP A 32 -8.72 -9.65 -15.90
N LYS A 33 -8.21 -8.45 -15.62
CA LYS A 33 -8.88 -7.15 -15.75
C LYS A 33 -7.92 -6.07 -16.25
N PRO A 34 -8.43 -4.97 -16.83
CA PRO A 34 -7.58 -3.84 -17.23
C PRO A 34 -6.66 -3.37 -16.10
N ALA A 35 -5.42 -3.02 -16.42
CA ALA A 35 -4.42 -2.56 -15.45
C ALA A 35 -4.91 -1.31 -14.70
N SER A 36 -5.66 -0.45 -15.39
CA SER A 36 -6.32 0.73 -14.81
C SER A 36 -7.37 0.39 -13.74
N ASP A 37 -8.17 -0.66 -13.95
CA ASP A 37 -9.14 -1.15 -12.95
C ASP A 37 -8.42 -1.75 -11.73
N ARG A 38 -7.43 -2.62 -11.98
CA ARG A 38 -6.64 -3.24 -10.91
C ARG A 38 -5.92 -2.20 -10.06
N MET A 39 -5.26 -1.21 -10.67
CA MET A 39 -4.61 -0.11 -9.96
C MET A 39 -5.60 0.65 -9.07
N ARG A 40 -6.80 0.97 -9.57
CA ARG A 40 -7.85 1.59 -8.72
C ARG A 40 -8.17 0.73 -7.51
N ARG A 41 -8.35 -0.57 -7.73
CA ARG A 41 -8.74 -1.51 -6.68
C ARG A 41 -7.62 -1.76 -5.67
N VAL A 42 -6.35 -1.64 -6.06
CA VAL A 42 -5.21 -1.62 -5.12
C VAL A 42 -5.33 -0.48 -4.12
N PHE A 43 -5.61 0.75 -4.56
CA PHE A 43 -5.83 1.89 -3.66
C PHE A 43 -6.95 1.62 -2.65
N LEU A 44 -8.09 1.16 -3.14
CA LEU A 44 -9.26 0.89 -2.30
C LEU A 44 -9.03 -0.30 -1.35
N ALA A 45 -8.35 -1.35 -1.80
CA ALA A 45 -8.00 -2.48 -0.96
C ALA A 45 -7.02 -2.08 0.13
N LEU A 46 -6.03 -1.26 -0.19
CA LEU A 46 -5.08 -0.75 0.78
C LEU A 46 -5.80 0.04 1.87
N ALA A 47 -6.69 0.97 1.50
CA ALA A 47 -7.51 1.73 2.46
C ALA A 47 -8.35 0.82 3.36
N ARG A 48 -9.10 -0.12 2.78
CA ARG A 48 -9.92 -1.08 3.55
C ARG A 48 -9.08 -1.91 4.51
N ASN A 49 -7.92 -2.42 4.07
CA ASN A 49 -7.03 -3.20 4.93
C ASN A 49 -6.42 -2.33 6.03
N THR A 50 -6.08 -1.07 5.74
CA THR A 50 -5.61 -0.11 6.76
C THR A 50 -6.70 0.14 7.79
N VAL A 51 -7.92 0.49 7.40
CA VAL A 51 -9.04 0.69 8.34
C VAL A 51 -9.26 -0.57 9.18
N ALA A 52 -9.25 -1.74 8.55
CA ALA A 52 -9.36 -3.01 9.24
C ALA A 52 -8.24 -3.19 10.27
N LEU A 53 -6.97 -2.96 9.92
CA LEU A 53 -5.83 -3.09 10.82
C LEU A 53 -5.93 -2.15 12.04
N PHE A 54 -6.36 -0.91 11.83
CA PHE A 54 -6.38 0.12 12.88
C PHE A 54 -7.70 0.15 13.68
N SER A 55 -8.75 -0.55 13.23
CA SER A 55 -9.98 -0.77 14.00
C SER A 55 -9.84 -1.82 15.12
N HIS A 56 -8.72 -2.55 15.16
CA HIS A 56 -8.40 -3.52 16.21
C HIS A 56 -7.82 -2.85 17.48
N GLU A 57 -7.40 -3.66 18.47
CA GLU A 57 -6.85 -3.18 19.74
C GLU A 57 -5.71 -2.16 19.56
N ARG A 58 -5.74 -1.08 20.37
CA ARG A 58 -4.70 -0.02 20.40
C ARG A 58 -3.26 -0.55 20.47
N LYS A 59 -3.04 -1.71 21.09
CA LYS A 59 -1.72 -2.34 21.16
C LYS A 59 -1.17 -2.75 19.78
N LEU A 60 -2.03 -3.15 18.85
CA LEU A 60 -1.62 -3.50 17.49
C LEU A 60 -1.15 -2.25 16.75
N HIS A 61 -1.84 -1.11 16.95
CA HIS A 61 -1.44 0.18 16.43
C HIS A 61 -0.02 0.56 16.88
N ASP A 62 0.26 0.49 18.18
CA ASP A 62 1.58 0.82 18.73
C ASP A 62 2.69 -0.07 18.18
N ILE A 63 2.41 -1.36 17.93
CA ILE A 63 3.37 -2.31 17.34
C ILE A 63 3.64 -1.94 15.87
N VAL A 64 2.60 -1.67 15.07
CA VAL A 64 2.75 -1.29 13.65
C VAL A 64 3.47 0.05 13.52
N TYR A 65 3.12 1.03 14.36
CA TYR A 65 3.82 2.31 14.46
C TYR A 65 5.32 2.07 14.71
N SER A 66 5.65 1.27 15.72
CA SER A 66 7.04 0.99 16.10
C SER A 66 7.80 0.24 15.00
N ALA A 67 7.11 -0.67 14.30
CA ALA A 67 7.69 -1.38 13.16
C ALA A 67 8.03 -0.46 12.00
N VAL A 68 7.21 0.57 11.75
CA VAL A 68 7.49 1.55 10.71
C VAL A 68 8.57 2.55 11.16
N GLU A 69 8.46 3.11 12.37
CA GLU A 69 9.40 4.10 12.92
C GLU A 69 10.82 3.54 13.07
N GLU A 70 10.96 2.33 13.61
CA GLU A 70 12.26 1.67 13.80
C GLU A 70 12.71 0.86 12.58
N GLU A 71 12.03 1.01 11.43
CA GLU A 71 12.29 0.28 10.19
C GLU A 71 12.50 -1.23 10.42
N TRP A 72 11.50 -1.89 10.97
CA TRP A 72 11.52 -3.34 11.12
C TRP A 72 11.45 -4.03 9.77
N THR A 73 11.90 -5.29 9.71
CA THR A 73 11.97 -6.05 8.45
C THR A 73 10.57 -6.27 7.90
N SER A 74 9.60 -6.58 8.75
CA SER A 74 8.19 -6.76 8.35
C SER A 74 7.59 -5.52 7.70
N ALA A 75 7.98 -4.31 8.11
CA ALA A 75 7.49 -3.07 7.53
C ALA A 75 8.15 -2.79 6.18
N ARG A 76 9.48 -2.94 6.09
CA ARG A 76 10.21 -2.80 4.81
C ARG A 76 9.75 -3.80 3.77
N SER A 77 9.64 -5.08 4.13
CA SER A 77 9.24 -6.14 3.22
C SER A 77 7.85 -5.89 2.63
N PHE A 78 6.91 -5.34 3.41
CA PHE A 78 5.59 -4.97 2.90
C PHE A 78 5.67 -3.82 1.89
N ALA A 79 6.41 -2.76 2.21
CA ALA A 79 6.58 -1.61 1.31
C ALA A 79 7.26 -2.02 -0.02
N ASP A 80 8.25 -2.91 0.06
CA ASP A 80 8.95 -3.45 -1.11
C ASP A 80 8.02 -4.33 -1.97
N ALA A 81 7.22 -5.19 -1.34
CA ALA A 81 6.24 -6.01 -2.05
C ALA A 81 5.18 -5.14 -2.75
N LEU A 82 4.65 -4.13 -2.05
CA LEU A 82 3.68 -3.19 -2.62
C LEU A 82 4.26 -2.41 -3.80
N ARG A 83 5.51 -1.95 -3.70
CA ARG A 83 6.24 -1.32 -4.80
C ARG A 83 6.31 -2.25 -6.01
N GLY A 84 6.71 -3.50 -5.81
CA GLY A 84 6.80 -4.50 -6.89
C GLY A 84 5.47 -4.72 -7.60
N MET A 85 4.36 -4.82 -6.86
CA MET A 85 3.00 -4.94 -7.41
C MET A 85 2.60 -3.71 -8.23
N VAL A 86 2.88 -2.49 -7.73
CA VAL A 86 2.61 -1.24 -8.45
C VAL A 86 3.45 -1.15 -9.73
N GLU A 87 4.74 -1.45 -9.66
CA GLU A 87 5.62 -1.45 -10.83
C GLU A 87 5.14 -2.44 -11.90
N HIS A 88 4.72 -3.64 -11.49
CA HIS A 88 4.16 -4.64 -12.38
C HIS A 88 2.93 -4.10 -13.13
N LEU A 89 1.96 -3.52 -12.42
CA LEU A 89 0.77 -2.93 -13.04
C LEU A 89 1.10 -1.78 -14.00
N ILE A 90 2.08 -0.93 -13.66
CA ILE A 90 2.53 0.14 -14.56
C ILE A 90 3.08 -0.44 -15.85
N ARG A 91 3.95 -1.44 -15.76
CA ARG A 91 4.55 -2.10 -16.94
C ARG A 91 3.48 -2.76 -17.79
N GLU A 92 2.58 -3.51 -17.19
CA GLU A 92 1.51 -4.21 -17.90
C GLU A 92 0.56 -3.23 -18.59
N GLY A 93 0.11 -2.19 -17.89
CA GLY A 93 -0.75 -1.16 -18.47
C GLY A 93 -0.06 -0.37 -19.58
N ARG A 94 1.26 -0.16 -19.50
CA ARG A 94 2.04 0.41 -20.60
C ARG A 94 2.09 -0.53 -21.79
N GLU A 95 2.35 -1.82 -21.58
CA GLU A 95 2.40 -2.83 -22.65
C GLU A 95 1.04 -2.93 -23.36
N GLY A 96 -0.06 -2.96 -22.60
CA GLY A 96 -1.44 -2.96 -23.09
C GLY A 96 -1.91 -1.64 -23.71
N GLY A 97 -1.13 -0.56 -23.59
CA GLY A 97 -1.48 0.76 -24.11
C GLY A 97 -2.53 1.52 -23.29
N GLU A 98 -2.81 1.05 -22.07
CA GLU A 98 -3.69 1.74 -21.11
C GLU A 98 -3.01 2.94 -20.44
N PHE A 99 -1.68 2.92 -20.31
CA PHE A 99 -0.91 3.97 -19.63
C PHE A 99 0.11 4.67 -20.54
N GLU A 100 0.35 5.95 -20.26
CA GLU A 100 1.40 6.76 -20.87
C GLU A 100 2.79 6.13 -20.71
N ARG A 101 3.69 6.43 -21.64
CA ARG A 101 5.06 5.86 -21.70
C ARG A 101 6.17 6.92 -21.69
N LYS A 102 5.83 8.18 -21.41
CA LYS A 102 6.75 9.33 -21.45
C LYS A 102 7.56 9.43 -20.18
N THR A 103 6.93 9.20 -19.03
CA THR A 103 7.60 9.26 -17.72
C THR A 103 8.37 7.95 -17.47
N PRO A 104 9.58 7.97 -16.89
CA PRO A 104 10.28 6.74 -16.50
C PRO A 104 9.46 5.86 -15.53
N VAL A 105 9.53 4.53 -15.66
CA VAL A 105 8.72 3.59 -14.83
C VAL A 105 9.03 3.76 -13.35
N ASP A 106 10.30 3.93 -13.00
CA ASP A 106 10.79 4.11 -11.64
C ASP A 106 10.28 5.42 -11.03
N GLU A 107 10.28 6.50 -11.81
CA GLU A 107 9.71 7.80 -11.39
C GLU A 107 8.20 7.69 -11.17
N THR A 108 7.46 7.11 -12.12
CA THR A 108 6.01 6.89 -11.99
C THR A 108 5.69 6.01 -10.78
N CYS A 109 6.40 4.91 -10.60
CA CYS A 109 6.22 4.01 -9.46
C CYS A 109 6.52 4.73 -8.14
N HIS A 110 7.62 5.49 -8.06
CA HIS A 110 7.97 6.25 -6.87
C HIS A 110 6.88 7.28 -6.52
N ALA A 111 6.39 8.05 -7.50
CA ALA A 111 5.31 9.01 -7.28
C ALA A 111 4.03 8.35 -6.77
N ILE A 112 3.64 7.21 -7.33
CA ILE A 112 2.46 6.45 -6.86
C ILE A 112 2.70 5.94 -5.43
N MET A 113 3.88 5.44 -5.10
CA MET A 113 4.21 5.00 -3.75
C MET A 113 4.14 6.14 -2.72
N LEU A 114 4.58 7.35 -3.07
CA LEU A 114 4.44 8.54 -2.21
C LEU A 114 2.97 8.85 -1.93
N VAL A 115 2.10 8.71 -2.93
CA VAL A 115 0.65 8.85 -2.74
C VAL A 115 0.11 7.75 -1.84
N LEU A 116 0.46 6.49 -2.09
CA LEU A 116 -0.02 5.35 -1.32
C LEU A 116 0.38 5.44 0.16
N GLN A 117 1.52 6.05 0.51
CA GLN A 117 1.91 6.27 1.91
C GLN A 117 0.81 6.99 2.72
N SER A 118 0.07 7.93 2.12
CA SER A 118 -1.06 8.60 2.79
C SER A 118 -2.21 7.65 3.19
N ILE A 119 -2.22 6.42 2.65
CA ILE A 119 -3.27 5.42 2.83
C ILE A 119 -2.88 4.33 3.83
N TYR A 120 -1.59 4.04 4.02
CA TYR A 120 -1.16 2.92 4.88
C TYR A 120 -0.09 3.27 5.91
N HIS A 121 0.53 4.45 5.82
CA HIS A 121 1.59 4.82 6.73
C HIS A 121 1.00 5.28 8.08
N PRO A 122 1.29 4.60 9.21
CA PRO A 122 0.65 4.89 10.51
C PRO A 122 0.75 6.36 10.93
N LEU A 123 1.93 6.98 10.74
CA LEU A 123 2.13 8.41 11.06
C LEU A 123 1.25 9.39 10.27
N LEU A 124 0.85 9.04 9.05
CA LEU A 124 0.06 9.92 8.19
C LEU A 124 -1.45 9.76 8.41
N LEU A 125 -1.86 8.64 9.01
CA LEU A 125 -3.25 8.25 9.13
C LEU A 125 -3.97 8.89 10.32
N GLU A 126 -3.24 9.31 11.37
CA GLU A 126 -3.82 9.76 12.64
C GLU A 126 -4.88 10.87 12.50
N GLN A 127 -4.87 11.65 11.41
CA GLN A 127 -5.79 12.77 11.19
C GLN A 127 -6.91 12.51 10.17
N HIS A 128 -6.88 11.40 9.41
CA HIS A 128 -7.72 11.22 8.23
C HIS A 128 -8.37 9.83 8.09
N MET A 129 -8.37 9.01 9.15
CA MET A 129 -8.94 7.65 9.09
C MET A 129 -10.43 7.61 8.72
N ASP A 130 -11.22 8.61 9.15
CA ASP A 130 -12.67 8.62 8.93
C ASP A 130 -13.06 8.83 7.45
N THR A 131 -12.15 9.39 6.64
CA THR A 131 -12.37 9.68 5.21
C THR A 131 -11.56 8.79 4.27
N LEU A 132 -10.83 7.81 4.82
CA LEU A 132 -9.78 7.10 4.09
C LEU A 132 -10.26 6.40 2.81
N ASP A 133 -11.47 5.83 2.83
CA ASP A 133 -12.04 5.15 1.66
C ASP A 133 -12.35 6.14 0.52
N ASP A 134 -12.92 7.30 0.85
CA ASP A 134 -13.24 8.36 -0.12
C ASP A 134 -11.97 9.05 -0.65
N ASP A 135 -10.99 9.26 0.24
CA ASP A 135 -9.69 9.83 -0.10
C ASP A 135 -8.92 8.88 -1.03
N ALA A 136 -8.92 7.58 -0.74
CA ALA A 136 -8.28 6.58 -1.60
C ALA A 136 -8.91 6.53 -3.00
N ALA A 137 -10.24 6.62 -3.11
CA ALA A 137 -10.92 6.71 -4.40
C ALA A 137 -10.55 7.98 -5.19
N THR A 138 -10.43 9.11 -4.48
CA THR A 138 -10.04 10.40 -5.03
C THR A 138 -8.60 10.38 -5.54
N LEU A 139 -7.67 9.87 -4.74
CA LEU A 139 -6.26 9.72 -5.08
C LEU A 139 -6.08 8.76 -6.27
N ALA A 140 -6.76 7.61 -6.27
CA ALA A 140 -6.74 6.68 -7.39
C ALA A 140 -7.20 7.35 -8.68
N SER A 141 -8.27 8.14 -8.62
CA SER A 141 -8.81 8.86 -9.79
C SER A 141 -7.85 9.93 -10.31
N LEU A 142 -7.10 10.61 -9.44
CA LEU A 142 -6.07 11.57 -9.85
C LEU A 142 -4.88 10.87 -10.51
N VAL A 143 -4.36 9.81 -9.87
CA VAL A 143 -3.25 9.01 -10.39
C VAL A 143 -3.59 8.42 -11.76
N LEU A 144 -4.75 7.75 -11.89
CA LEU A 144 -5.14 7.16 -13.17
C LEU A 144 -5.31 8.18 -14.29
N ARG A 145 -5.78 9.40 -13.99
CA ARG A 145 -5.84 10.48 -14.98
C ARG A 145 -4.45 10.95 -15.42
N SER A 146 -3.48 11.01 -14.50
CA SER A 146 -2.09 11.33 -14.86
C SER A 146 -1.40 10.25 -15.69
N LEU A 147 -1.90 9.02 -15.63
CA LEU A 147 -1.38 7.90 -16.43
C LEU A 147 -2.05 7.76 -17.80
N ALA A 148 -3.05 8.57 -18.15
CA ALA A 148 -3.73 8.44 -19.43
C ALA A 148 -2.75 8.66 -20.62
N PRO A 149 -2.85 7.84 -21.70
CA PRO A 149 -1.86 7.80 -22.78
C PRO A 149 -1.74 9.08 -23.63
#